data_AF-H8KAE7-F1
#
_entry.id   AF-H8KAE7-F1
#
_cell.length_a   1.000
_cell.length_b   1.000
_cell.length_c   1.000
_cell.angle_alpha   90.00
_cell.angle_beta   90.00
_cell.angle_gamma   90.00
#
_symmetry.space_group_name_H-M   'P 1'
#
loop_
_entity.id
_entity.type
_entity.pdbx_description
1 polymer ?
#
loop_
_entity_poly.entity_id
_entity_poly.type
_entity_poly.pdbx_seq_one_letter_code
_entity_poly.pdbx_strand_id
1 'polypeptide(L)' 'MSIAIEEVITKLTNFVYCFQIERASGEELHLTNNDHAIKSEERVFLPNSGLDLKEAEFNDSAQNHI' A
#
# COMPACT_ATOMS: atom_id res chain seq x y z
N MET A 1 2.55 23.03 -29.90
CA MET A 1 1.31 22.90 -29.11
C MET A 1 1.69 22.01 -27.93
N SER A 2 2.06 22.61 -26.79
CA SER A 2 2.51 21.84 -25.62
C SER A 2 1.29 21.41 -24.82
N ILE A 3 1.15 20.11 -24.60
CA ILE A 3 0.22 19.57 -23.62
C ILE A 3 0.91 19.81 -22.27
N ALA A 4 0.41 20.77 -21.50
CA ALA A 4 0.68 20.80 -20.08
C ALA A 4 0.08 19.51 -19.52
N ILE A 5 0.93 18.57 -19.11
CA ILE A 5 0.51 17.48 -18.23
C ILE A 5 0.26 18.18 -16.89
N GLU A 6 -0.94 18.76 -16.74
CA GLU A 6 -1.45 19.04 -15.41
C GLU A 6 -1.39 17.71 -14.68
N GLU A 7 -0.56 17.68 -13.64
CA GLU A 7 -0.43 16.57 -12.74
C GLU A 7 -1.85 16.27 -12.22
N VAL A 8 -2.49 15.25 -12.79
CA VAL A 8 -3.78 14.74 -12.30
C VAL A 8 -3.47 13.98 -11.01
N ILE A 9 -3.05 14.72 -9.99
CA ILE A 9 -3.17 14.31 -8.60
C ILE A 9 -4.63 14.57 -8.26
N THR A 10 -5.53 13.77 -8.83
CA THR A 10 -6.76 13.48 -8.13
C THR A 10 -6.30 12.87 -6.81
N LYS A 11 -6.34 13.67 -5.73
CA LYS A 11 -6.27 13.19 -4.35
C LYS A 11 -7.36 12.14 -4.24
N LEU A 12 -7.01 10.90 -4.55
CA LEU A 12 -7.91 9.79 -4.44
C LEU A 12 -8.14 9.62 -2.95
N THR A 13 -9.22 10.22 -2.46
CA THR A 13 -9.37 10.58 -1.06
C THR A 13 -9.69 9.35 -0.19
N ASN A 14 -9.83 8.18 -0.82
CA ASN A 14 -10.31 6.94 -0.21
C ASN A 14 -9.46 5.74 -0.66
N PHE A 15 -8.13 5.84 -0.61
CA PHE A 15 -7.25 4.70 -0.83
C PHE A 15 -6.94 4.04 0.51
N VAL A 16 -7.12 2.73 0.55
CA VAL A 16 -6.78 1.90 1.70
C VAL A 16 -5.70 0.93 1.25
N TYR A 17 -4.71 0.74 2.12
CA TYR A 17 -3.66 -0.24 1.93
C TYR A 17 -4.02 -1.55 2.63
N CYS A 18 -3.84 -2.64 1.89
CA CYS A 18 -3.97 -4.01 2.36
C CYS A 18 -2.63 -4.71 2.17
N PHE A 19 -2.10 -5.31 3.23
CA PHE A 19 -0.79 -5.95 3.27
C PHE A 19 -0.95 -7.45 3.45
N GLN A 20 -0.26 -8.21 2.61
CA GLN A 20 -0.01 -9.63 2.81
C GLN A 20 1.45 -9.77 3.21
N ILE A 21 1.69 -10.28 4.43
CA ILE A 21 3.03 -10.42 4.99
C ILE A 21 3.25 -11.89 5.30
N GLU A 22 4.19 -12.52 4.59
CA GLU A 22 4.66 -13.86 4.91
C GLU A 22 5.78 -13.76 5.97
N ARG A 23 5.54 -14.34 7.14
CA ARG A 23 6.56 -14.41 8.20
C ARG A 23 7.53 -15.55 7.90
N ALA A 24 8.75 -15.47 8.45
CA ALA A 24 9.73 -16.55 8.34
C ALA A 24 9.25 -17.90 8.88
N SER A 25 8.21 -17.92 9.72
CA SER A 25 7.53 -19.13 10.18
C SER A 25 6.61 -19.79 9.14
N GLY A 26 6.39 -19.15 7.99
CA GLY A 26 5.39 -19.56 6.98
C GLY A 26 3.96 -19.13 7.31
N GLU A 27 3.76 -18.37 8.39
CA GLU A 27 2.46 -17.77 8.73
C GLU A 27 2.23 -16.53 7.85
N GLU A 28 1.05 -16.45 7.22
CA GLU A 28 0.62 -15.26 6.48
C GLU A 28 -0.25 -14.35 7.35
N LEU A 29 0.11 -13.07 7.39
CA LEU A 29 -0.69 -12.02 8.00
C LEU A 29 -1.35 -11.17 6.92
N HIS A 30 -2.65 -10.96 7.06
CA HIS A 30 -3.45 -10.07 6.21
C HIS A 30 -3.88 -8.86 7.02
N LEU A 31 -3.28 -7.71 6.77
CA LEU A 31 -3.44 -6.52 7.60
C LEU A 31 -3.90 -5.32 6.75
N THR A 32 -4.68 -4.42 7.33
CA THR A 32 -5.08 -3.17 6.66
C THR A 32 -4.82 -1.96 7.55
N ASN A 33 -4.55 -0.80 6.93
CA ASN A 33 -4.46 0.48 7.62
C ASN A 33 -5.82 1.15 7.83
N ASN A 34 -6.92 0.51 7.42
CA ASN A 34 -8.26 0.97 7.71
C ASN A 34 -8.68 0.57 9.13
N ASP A 35 -9.65 1.29 9.71
CA ASP A 35 -10.21 0.99 11.04
C ASP A 35 -11.16 -0.22 11.03
N HIS A 36 -11.52 -0.70 9.84
CA HIS A 36 -12.44 -1.81 9.63
C HIS A 36 -11.77 -2.95 8.87
N ALA A 37 -12.19 -4.17 9.17
CA ALA A 37 -11.78 -5.34 8.42
C ALA A 37 -12.26 -5.24 6.96
N ILE A 38 -11.39 -5.63 6.03
CA ILE A 38 -11.70 -5.63 4.60
C ILE A 38 -11.62 -7.07 4.10
N LYS A 39 -12.68 -7.50 3.41
CA LYS A 39 -12.68 -8.78 2.71
C LYS A 39 -12.39 -8.54 1.24
N SER A 40 -11.38 -9.23 0.71
CA SER A 40 -11.08 -9.27 -0.72
C SER A 40 -10.92 -10.73 -1.13
N GLU A 41 -11.77 -11.19 -2.05
CA GLU A 41 -11.83 -12.59 -2.48
C GLU A 41 -12.00 -13.55 -1.27
N GLU A 42 -11.02 -14.44 -1.07
CA GLU A 42 -10.98 -15.41 0.03
C GLU A 42 -10.22 -14.91 1.26
N ARG A 43 -9.68 -13.68 1.23
CA ARG A 43 -8.82 -13.13 2.29
C ARG A 43 -9.56 -12.06 3.10
N VAL A 44 -9.27 -12.05 4.41
CA VAL A 44 -9.75 -11.03 5.35
C VAL A 44 -8.55 -10.28 5.89
N PHE A 45 -8.50 -8.98 5.63
CA PHE A 45 -7.50 -8.07 6.15
C PHE A 45 -7.99 -7.45 7.45
N LEU A 46 -7.22 -7.61 8.51
CA LEU A 46 -7.59 -7.19 9.85
C LEU A 46 -7.07 -5.78 10.18
N PRO A 47 -7.90 -4.92 10.80
CA PRO A 47 -7.49 -3.58 11.24
C PRO A 47 -6.71 -3.65 12.56
N ASN A 48 -6.24 -2.51 13.07
CA ASN A 48 -5.64 -2.38 14.41
C ASN A 48 -4.42 -3.29 14.66
N SER A 49 -3.65 -3.57 13.62
CA SER A 49 -2.46 -4.41 13.68
C SER A 49 -1.24 -3.72 14.30
N GLY A 50 -1.33 -2.42 14.58
CA GLY A 50 -0.19 -1.59 14.98
C GLY A 50 0.72 -1.21 13.81
N LEU A 51 0.34 -1.52 12.57
CA LEU A 51 1.01 -1.02 11.38
C LEU A 51 0.73 0.48 11.23
N ASP A 52 1.75 1.29 11.49
CA ASP A 52 1.77 2.71 11.16
C ASP A 52 2.47 2.89 9.81
N LEU A 53 1.74 3.39 8.82
CA LEU A 53 2.31 3.68 7.51
C LEU A 53 2.95 5.06 7.54
N LYS A 54 4.27 5.06 7.42
CA LYS A 54 5.04 6.27 7.16
C LYS A 54 5.32 6.35 5.67
N GLU A 55 5.29 7.56 5.13
CA GLU A 55 5.77 7.78 3.77
C GLU A 55 7.20 7.23 3.69
N ALA A 56 7.41 6.27 2.78
CA ALA A 56 8.73 5.79 2.49
C ALA A 56 9.47 6.89 1.74
N GLU A 57 10.74 7.11 2.09
CA GLU A 57 11.62 7.91 1.24
C GLU A 57 11.74 7.18 -0.10
N PHE A 58 11.32 7.85 -1.17
CA PHE A 58 11.50 7.35 -2.52
C PHE A 58 13.00 7.32 -2.81
N ASN A 59 13.62 6.14 -2.69
CA ASN A 59 15.02 5.94 -3.01
C ASN A 59 15.14 5.38 -4.44
N ASP A 60 15.31 6.27 -5.41
CA ASP A 60 15.59 5.95 -6.82
C ASP A 60 17.02 5.40 -7.05
N SER A 61 17.73 4.97 -5.99
CA SER A 61 19.06 4.39 -6.12
C SER A 61 19.06 3.01 -6.79
N ALA A 62 17.90 2.48 -7.17
CA ALA A 62 17.83 1.41 -8.16
C ALA A 62 18.22 2.00 -9.52
N GLN A 63 19.52 2.25 -9.71
CA GLN A 63 20.09 2.46 -11.03
C GLN A 63 19.66 1.29 -11.90
N ASN A 64 18.72 1.57 -12.80
CA ASN A 64 18.36 0.74 -13.92
C ASN A 64 19.64 0.46 -14.72
N HIS A 65 20.29 -0.67 -14.46
CA HIS A 65 21.16 -1.29 -15.44
C HIS A 65 20.27 -1.93 -16.49
N ILE A 66 19.87 -1.12 -17.48
CA ILE A 66 19.36 -1.56 -18.78
C ILE A 66 20.55 -1.70 -19.71
#